data_AF-A0AAV1XU49-F1
#
_entry.id   AF-A0AAV1XU49-F1
#
_cell.length_a   1.000
_cell.length_b   1.000
_cell.length_c   1.000
_cell.angle_alpha   90.00
_cell.angle_beta   90.00
_cell.angle_gamma   90.00
#
_symmetry.space_group_name_H-M   'P 1'
#
loop_
_entity.id
_entity.type
_entity.pdbx_description
1 polymer ?
#
loop_
_entity_poly.entity_id
_entity_poly.type
_entity_poly.pdbx_seq_one_letter_code
_entity_poly.pdbx_strand_id
1 'polypeptide(L)'
;METPMLSNIERSSSIEREPKTLNFNQLQSARNFAIYILNTRTFEEASRIFTEGLQPVVSAACRTGSNTRKDMDSGEELELLNMKDTAQETLEQFRDVASAPF
;
A
#
# COMPACT_ATOMS: atom_id res chain seq x y z
N MET A 1 -51.84 -6.95 -2.19
CA MET A 1 -50.98 -6.23 -3.15
C MET A 1 -49.60 -6.33 -2.55
N GLU A 2 -48.85 -7.35 -2.96
CA GLU A 2 -47.60 -7.72 -2.28
C GLU A 2 -46.46 -6.96 -2.96
N THR A 3 -45.98 -5.89 -2.33
CA THR A 3 -44.75 -5.22 -2.73
C THR A 3 -43.56 -6.08 -2.29
N PRO A 4 -42.63 -6.44 -3.19
CA PRO A 4 -41.44 -7.17 -2.78
C PRO A 4 -40.57 -6.20 -1.98
N MET A 5 -40.37 -6.52 -0.69
CA MET A 5 -39.43 -5.83 0.18
C MET A 5 -38.04 -6.01 -0.39
N LEU A 6 -37.56 -5.02 -1.15
CA LEU A 6 -36.17 -4.91 -1.56
C LEU A 6 -35.34 -4.80 -0.27
N SER A 7 -34.84 -5.93 0.22
CA SER A 7 -33.83 -5.98 1.25
C SER A 7 -32.67 -5.09 0.80
N ASN A 8 -32.45 -4.00 1.53
CA ASN A 8 -31.35 -3.07 1.30
C ASN A 8 -30.04 -3.86 1.27
N ILE A 9 -29.49 -4.13 0.08
CA ILE A 9 -28.21 -4.80 -0.07
C ILE A 9 -27.15 -3.80 0.39
N GLU A 10 -26.78 -3.88 1.67
CA GLU A 10 -25.67 -3.11 2.19
C GLU A 10 -24.38 -3.55 1.50
N ARG A 11 -23.82 -2.64 0.70
CA ARG A 11 -22.48 -2.82 0.14
C ARG A 11 -21.48 -2.70 1.28
N SER A 12 -20.86 -3.82 1.66
CA SER A 12 -19.67 -3.85 2.50
C SER A 12 -18.43 -4.06 1.64
N SER A 13 -17.30 -3.50 2.05
CA SER A 13 -16.03 -3.71 1.37
C SER A 13 -15.56 -5.14 1.59
N SER A 14 -15.08 -5.82 0.56
CA SER A 14 -14.57 -7.20 0.66
C SER A 14 -13.51 -7.36 1.76
N ILE A 15 -12.68 -6.33 1.97
CA ILE A 15 -11.62 -6.31 2.99
C ILE A 15 -12.13 -6.47 4.43
N GLU A 16 -13.38 -6.10 4.73
CA GLU A 16 -13.96 -6.28 6.06
C GLU A 16 -14.34 -7.73 6.34
N ARG A 17 -14.59 -8.50 5.27
CA ARG A 17 -14.98 -9.91 5.32
C ARG A 17 -13.78 -10.85 5.21
N GLU A 18 -12.62 -10.33 4.87
CA GLU A 18 -11.39 -11.10 4.74
C GLU A 18 -10.84 -11.53 6.11
N PRO A 19 -10.29 -12.74 6.22
CA PRO A 19 -9.62 -13.19 7.42
C PRO A 19 -8.36 -12.34 7.67
N LYS A 20 -8.25 -11.76 8.86
CA LYS A 20 -7.08 -10.97 9.25
C LYS A 20 -5.99 -11.88 9.82
N THR A 21 -4.76 -11.74 9.34
CA THR A 21 -3.59 -12.47 9.84
C THR A 21 -3.31 -12.17 11.32
N LEU A 22 -3.55 -10.92 11.74
CA LEU A 22 -3.32 -10.44 13.10
C LEU A 22 -4.59 -9.82 13.66
N ASN A 23 -4.85 -10.05 14.95
CA ASN A 23 -5.86 -9.27 15.68
C ASN A 23 -5.33 -7.87 16.03
N PHE A 24 -6.22 -6.98 16.48
CA PHE A 24 -5.88 -5.58 16.76
C PHE A 24 -4.72 -5.43 17.77
N ASN A 25 -4.73 -6.20 18.86
CA ASN A 25 -3.69 -6.11 19.89
C ASN A 25 -2.33 -6.60 19.37
N GLN A 26 -2.33 -7.66 18.55
CA GLN A 26 -1.13 -8.16 17.90
C GLN A 26 -0.57 -7.13 16.92
N LEU A 27 -1.44 -6.48 16.14
CA LEU A 27 -1.04 -5.42 15.22
C LEU A 27 -0.41 -4.24 15.98
N GLN A 28 -1.03 -3.79 17.06
CA GLN A 28 -0.50 -2.71 17.88
C GLN A 28 0.84 -3.08 18.53
N SER A 29 0.96 -4.32 19.01
CA SER A 29 2.20 -4.84 19.60
C SER A 29 3.33 -4.90 18.56
N ALA A 30 3.03 -5.43 17.37
CA ALA A 30 3.98 -5.49 16.26
C ALA A 30 4.43 -4.08 15.84
N ARG A 31 3.49 -3.12 15.77
CA ARG A 31 3.80 -1.71 15.48
C ARG A 31 4.75 -1.11 16.52
N ASN A 32 4.45 -1.29 17.80
CA ASN A 32 5.29 -0.75 18.88
C ASN A 32 6.70 -1.37 18.84
N PHE A 33 6.80 -2.67 18.56
CA PHE A 33 8.08 -3.35 18.43
C PHE A 33 8.87 -2.87 17.21
N ALA A 34 8.21 -2.63 16.08
CA ALA A 34 8.84 -2.07 14.90
C ALA A 34 9.44 -0.68 15.18
N ILE A 35 8.69 0.20 15.86
CA ILE A 35 9.19 1.52 16.28
C ILE A 35 10.40 1.37 17.21
N TYR A 36 10.34 0.45 18.17
CA TYR A 36 11.45 0.18 19.08
C TYR A 36 12.71 -0.26 18.33
N ILE A 37 12.59 -1.17 17.36
CA ILE A 37 13.74 -1.62 16.54
C ILE A 37 14.35 -0.46 15.79
N LEU A 38 13.53 0.34 15.08
CA LEU A 38 14.00 1.46 14.28
C LEU A 38 14.73 2.53 15.11
N ASN A 39 14.34 2.70 16.37
CA ASN A 39 14.94 3.69 17.26
C ASN A 39 16.20 3.18 17.99
N THR A 40 16.39 1.86 18.11
CA THR A 40 17.45 1.28 18.95
C THR A 40 18.52 0.52 18.18
N ARG A 41 18.24 0.11 16.94
CA ARG A 41 19.14 -0.71 16.10
C ARG A 41 19.72 0.12 14.97
N THR A 42 20.86 -0.32 14.45
CA THR A 42 21.41 0.26 13.22
C THR A 42 20.53 -0.09 12.04
N PHE A 43 20.69 0.65 10.94
CA PHE A 43 19.95 0.39 9.71
C PHE A 43 20.19 -1.03 9.18
N GLU A 44 21.44 -1.54 9.17
CA GLU A 44 21.70 -2.89 8.68
C GLU A 44 21.04 -3.97 9.55
N GLU A 45 21.08 -3.82 10.88
CA GLU A 45 20.44 -4.76 11.79
C GLU A 45 18.92 -4.74 11.64
N ALA A 46 18.31 -3.55 11.59
CA ALA A 46 16.88 -3.41 11.39
C ALA A 46 16.45 -4.01 10.04
N SER A 47 17.19 -3.72 8.97
CA SER A 47 16.94 -4.26 7.64
C SER A 47 16.99 -5.79 7.65
N ARG A 48 18.00 -6.38 8.29
CA ARG A 48 18.09 -7.84 8.45
C ARG A 48 16.87 -8.38 9.20
N ILE A 49 16.49 -7.78 10.33
CA ILE A 49 15.33 -8.24 11.13
C ILE A 49 14.03 -8.25 10.31
N PHE A 50 13.78 -7.21 9.52
CA PHE A 50 12.53 -7.11 8.75
C PHE A 50 12.51 -7.95 7.48
N THR A 51 13.68 -8.38 6.97
CA THR A 51 13.79 -9.10 5.69
C THR A 51 14.22 -10.56 5.85
N GLU A 52 14.65 -10.99 7.04
CA GLU A 52 15.05 -12.36 7.30
C GLU A 52 13.91 -13.34 6.99
N GLY A 53 14.19 -14.28 6.08
CA GLY A 53 13.22 -15.29 5.64
C GLY A 53 12.23 -14.86 4.55
N LEU A 54 12.25 -13.60 4.12
CA LEU A 54 11.42 -13.13 3.00
C LEU A 54 12.06 -13.52 1.65
N GLN A 55 11.21 -13.91 0.70
CA GLN A 55 11.61 -14.12 -0.69
C GLN A 55 11.25 -12.89 -1.53
N PRO A 56 12.18 -12.34 -2.34
CA PRO A 56 11.88 -11.23 -3.23
C PRO A 56 10.78 -11.61 -4.23
N VAL A 57 9.77 -10.76 -4.38
CA VAL A 57 8.77 -10.94 -5.43
C VAL A 57 9.36 -10.45 -6.75
N VAL A 58 9.73 -11.38 -7.62
CA VAL A 58 10.21 -11.06 -8.96
C VAL A 58 9.00 -10.67 -9.81
N SER A 59 8.87 -9.38 -10.15
CA SER A 59 7.79 -8.94 -11.04
C SER A 59 8.00 -9.51 -12.45
N ALA A 60 6.91 -9.97 -13.09
CA ALA A 60 6.97 -10.49 -14.45
C ALA A 60 7.42 -9.43 -15.47
N ALA A 61 7.28 -8.14 -15.14
CA ALA A 61 7.75 -7.03 -15.96
C ALA A 61 9.28 -7.01 -16.16
N CYS A 62 10.05 -7.64 -15.27
CA CYS A 62 11.51 -7.76 -15.41
C CYS A 62 11.97 -8.87 -16.38
N ARG A 63 11.06 -9.72 -16.87
CA ARG A 63 11.42 -10.85 -17.76
C ARG A 63 11.52 -10.47 -19.24
N THR A 64 11.04 -9.29 -19.62
CA THR A 64 11.25 -8.75 -20.96
C THR A 64 12.61 -8.08 -20.98
N GLY A 65 13.59 -8.70 -21.62
CA GLY A 65 15.01 -8.31 -21.65
C GLY A 65 15.27 -6.89 -22.17
N SER A 66 14.96 -5.89 -21.35
CA SER A 66 15.51 -4.55 -21.49
C SER A 66 16.69 -4.47 -20.53
N ASN A 67 17.90 -4.54 -21.09
CA ASN A 67 19.16 -4.23 -20.42
C ASN A 67 19.26 -2.74 -20.04
N THR A 68 18.15 -2.10 -19.69
CA THR A 68 18.18 -0.78 -19.06
C THR A 68 18.53 -1.05 -17.60
N ARG A 69 19.84 -1.08 -17.34
CA ARG A 69 20.39 -0.90 -16.00
C ARG A 69 19.73 0.35 -15.45
N LYS A 70 18.66 0.17 -14.66
CA LYS A 70 18.17 1.24 -13.81
C LYS A 70 19.23 1.33 -12.73
N ASP A 71 20.25 2.14 -13.00
CA ASP A 71 21.04 2.75 -11.95
C ASP A 71 20.00 3.41 -11.04
N MET A 72 19.61 2.69 -9.98
CA MET A 72 18.82 3.24 -8.88
C MET A 72 19.76 4.25 -8.24
N ASP A 73 19.72 5.48 -8.75
CA ASP A 73 20.29 6.64 -8.08
C ASP A 73 19.57 6.75 -6.75
N SER A 74 20.19 6.19 -5.71
CA SER A 74 19.73 6.21 -4.32
C SER A 74 19.99 7.60 -3.75
N GLY A 75 19.37 8.61 -4.36
CA GLY A 75 19.84 9.99 -4.30
C GLY A 75 18.74 11.04 -4.20
N GLU A 76 17.52 10.73 -3.77
CA GLU A 76 16.53 11.75 -3.30
C GLU A 76 15.21 11.11 -2.83
N GLU A 77 15.11 10.70 -1.56
CA GLU A 77 13.82 10.53 -0.88
C GLU A 77 13.77 11.42 0.36
N LEU A 78 13.89 12.74 0.15
CA LEU A 78 13.65 13.74 1.20
C LEU A 78 12.94 15.00 0.66
N GLU A 79 11.98 14.86 -0.28
CA GLU A 79 11.20 16.00 -0.79
C GLU A 79 9.68 15.76 -0.83
N LEU A 80 9.13 14.95 0.07
CA LEU A 80 7.66 14.80 0.22
C LEU A 80 7.01 15.83 1.17
N LEU A 81 7.74 16.86 1.62
CA LEU A 81 7.26 17.81 2.64
C LEU A 81 6.96 19.23 2.14
N ASN A 82 7.07 19.52 0.83
CA ASN A 82 6.89 20.90 0.35
C ASN A 82 5.86 21.13 -0.77
N MET A 83 5.01 20.15 -1.09
CA MET A 83 3.93 20.34 -2.09
C MET A 83 2.65 20.90 -1.45
N LYS A 84 2.69 22.14 -0.94
CA LYS A 84 1.46 22.84 -0.56
C LYS A 84 0.79 23.60 -1.71
N ASP A 85 1.41 23.68 -2.89
CA ASP A 85 0.93 24.55 -3.97
C ASP A 85 0.68 23.87 -5.33
N THR A 86 0.67 22.54 -5.43
CA THR A 86 0.39 21.82 -6.70
C THR A 86 -0.64 20.71 -6.55
N ALA A 87 -1.67 20.93 -5.74
CA ALA A 87 -2.73 19.96 -5.48
C ALA A 87 -3.90 19.99 -6.49
N GLN A 88 -3.87 20.84 -7.51
CA GLN A 88 -5.02 21.00 -8.42
C GLN A 88 -4.92 20.23 -9.76
N GLU A 89 -3.73 19.92 -10.28
CA GLU A 89 -3.64 19.35 -11.64
C GLU A 89 -3.67 17.82 -11.69
N THR A 90 -3.28 17.11 -10.63
CA THR A 90 -3.22 15.63 -10.66
C THR A 90 -4.56 14.94 -10.40
N LEU A 91 -5.56 15.65 -9.89
CA LEU A 91 -6.90 15.09 -9.61
C LEU A 91 -7.81 15.00 -10.84
N GLU A 92 -7.54 15.78 -11.89
CA GLU A 92 -8.40 15.85 -13.07
C GLU A 92 -8.24 14.62 -14.01
N GLN A 93 -7.12 13.91 -13.94
CA GLN A 93 -6.84 12.79 -14.87
C GLN A 93 -7.49 11.45 -14.47
N PHE A 94 -8.15 11.38 -13.30
CA PHE A 94 -8.81 10.15 -12.81
C PHE A 94 -10.34 10.20 -12.82
N ARG A 95 -10.96 11.19 -13.48
CA ARG A 95 -12.43 11.27 -13.60
C ARG A 95 -13.03 10.41 -14.72
N ASP A 96 -12.33 9.40 -15.21
CA ASP A 96 -12.84 8.46 -16.24
C ASP A 96 -13.71 7.33 -15.64
N VAL A 97 -14.52 7.66 -14.64
CA VAL A 97 -15.51 6.72 -14.05
C VAL A 97 -16.91 7.34 -14.04
N ALA A 98 -17.02 8.66 -14.17
CA ALA A 98 -18.31 9.37 -14.13
C ALA A 98 -19.10 9.28 -15.46
N SER A 99 -18.54 8.71 -16.52
CA SER A 99 -19.17 8.63 -17.85
C SER A 99 -19.48 7.20 -18.33
N ALA A 100 -19.25 6.16 -17.52
CA ALA A 100 -19.61 4.80 -17.90
C ALA A 100 -21.13 4.60 -17.77
N PRO A 101 -21.85 4.19 -18.84
CA PRO A 101 -23.28 3.94 -18.79
C PRO A 101 -23.61 2.66 -17.97
N PHE A 102 -24.76 2.68 -17.29
CA PHE A 102 -25.37 1.50 -16.64
C PHE A 102 -26.00 0.54 -17.67
#